data_AF-A0A4C1THS6-F1
#
_entry.id   AF-A0A4C1THS6-F1
#
_cell.length_a   1.000
_cell.length_b   1.000
_cell.length_c   1.000
_cell.angle_alpha   90.00
_cell.angle_beta   90.00
_cell.angle_gamma   90.00
#
_symmetry.space_group_name_H-M   'P 1'
#
loop_
_entity.id
_entity.type
_entity.pdbx_description
1 polymer ?
#
loop_
_entity_poly.entity_id
_entity_poly.type
_entity_poly.pdbx_seq_one_letter_code
_entity_poly.pdbx_strand_id
1 'polypeptide(L)'
;MMPDGKKRKVDAERVASFNKNGIEEFFFYLAQCDLKAFQNKIRLWEAQMLSGNSYHFTTLSVHENIAYAQYAEELKLLLEQFPNRFNDFKSMEDCFNLFASPTESDVQNAPIHLQMESV
;
A
#
# COMPACT_ATOMS: atom_id res chain seq x y z
N MET A 1 17.27 -47.00 23.55
CA MET A 1 17.97 -45.70 23.66
C MET A 1 17.51 -44.85 22.48
N MET A 2 16.57 -43.91 22.69
CA MET A 2 16.09 -43.00 21.64
C MET A 2 16.24 -41.55 22.11
N PRO A 3 16.83 -40.64 21.33
CA PRO A 3 16.73 -39.21 21.56
C PRO A 3 15.74 -38.60 20.56
N ASP A 4 14.49 -38.36 20.97
CA ASP A 4 13.47 -37.74 20.10
C ASP A 4 12.73 -36.56 20.76
N GLY A 5 13.52 -35.57 21.19
CA GLY A 5 13.01 -34.35 21.83
C GLY A 5 13.51 -33.03 21.25
N LYS A 6 14.48 -33.05 20.31
CA LYS A 6 15.11 -31.82 19.79
C LYS A 6 14.57 -31.33 18.43
N LYS A 7 14.07 -32.21 17.56
CA LYS A 7 13.52 -31.79 16.25
C LYS A 7 12.19 -31.03 16.36
N ARG A 8 11.26 -31.52 17.20
CA ARG A 8 9.90 -30.96 17.33
C ARG A 8 9.84 -29.52 17.88
N LYS A 9 10.84 -29.05 18.63
CA LYS A 9 10.87 -27.65 19.13
C LYS A 9 11.33 -26.66 18.07
N VAL A 10 12.32 -27.04 17.24
CA VAL A 10 12.87 -26.20 16.18
C VAL A 10 11.81 -25.93 15.11
N ASP A 11 10.98 -26.93 14.79
CA ASP A 11 9.91 -26.78 13.80
C ASP A 11 8.78 -25.86 14.29
N ALA A 12 8.42 -25.91 15.59
CA ALA A 12 7.41 -25.03 16.17
C ALA A 12 7.88 -23.57 16.28
N GLU A 13 9.15 -23.33 16.65
CA GLU A 13 9.73 -21.98 16.68
C GLU A 13 9.88 -21.41 15.26
N ARG A 14 10.23 -22.24 14.28
CA ARG A 14 10.33 -21.83 12.87
C ARG A 14 8.96 -21.49 12.29
N VAL A 15 7.91 -22.26 12.60
CA VAL A 15 6.52 -21.97 12.22
C VAL A 15 5.99 -20.72 12.94
N ALA A 16 6.33 -20.50 14.22
CA ALA A 16 5.96 -19.29 14.94
C ALA A 16 6.67 -18.02 14.40
N SER A 17 7.92 -18.15 13.95
CA SER A 17 8.66 -17.06 13.28
C SER A 17 8.11 -16.75 11.89
N PHE A 18 7.63 -17.77 11.17
CA PHE A 18 6.99 -17.63 9.86
C PHE A 18 5.64 -16.89 9.98
N ASN A 19 4.88 -17.17 11.04
CA ASN A 19 3.56 -16.58 11.27
C ASN A 19 3.61 -15.11 11.76
N LYS A 20 4.68 -14.68 12.44
CA LYS A 20 4.84 -13.27 12.81
C LYS A 20 5.36 -12.42 11.66
N ASN A 21 6.38 -12.91 10.95
CA ASN A 21 7.04 -12.13 9.91
C ASN A 21 6.18 -12.02 8.64
N GLY A 22 5.51 -13.12 8.22
CA GLY A 22 4.66 -13.10 7.03
C GLY A 22 3.40 -12.25 7.20
N ILE A 23 2.77 -12.26 8.39
CA ILE A 23 1.60 -11.41 8.67
C ILE A 23 1.99 -9.93 8.72
N GLU A 24 3.11 -9.59 9.34
CA GLU A 24 3.60 -8.21 9.36
C GLU A 24 3.95 -7.72 7.95
N GLU A 25 4.63 -8.53 7.14
CA GLU A 25 4.92 -8.23 5.74
C GLU A 25 3.65 -8.04 4.90
N PHE A 26 2.62 -8.87 5.12
CA PHE A 26 1.31 -8.73 4.46
C PHE A 26 0.58 -7.44 4.88
N PHE A 27 0.66 -7.05 6.16
CA PHE A 27 0.11 -5.77 6.62
C PHE A 27 0.86 -4.57 6.03
N PHE A 28 2.19 -4.63 5.97
CA PHE A 28 3.00 -3.61 5.29
C PHE A 28 2.64 -3.53 3.79
N TYR A 29 2.36 -4.66 3.16
CA TYR A 29 1.90 -4.74 1.78
C TYR A 29 0.55 -4.04 1.56
N LEU A 30 -0.48 -4.42 2.34
CA LEU A 30 -1.80 -3.79 2.25
C LEU A 30 -1.75 -2.28 2.51
N ALA A 31 -0.97 -1.86 3.51
CA ALA A 31 -0.79 -0.44 3.83
C ALA A 31 -0.18 0.36 2.65
N GLN A 32 0.73 -0.25 1.88
CA GLN A 32 1.32 0.38 0.72
C GLN A 32 0.33 0.54 -0.45
N CYS A 33 -0.51 -0.46 -0.69
CA CYS A 33 -1.60 -0.39 -1.67
C CYS A 33 -2.56 0.77 -1.36
N ASP A 34 -2.98 0.87 -0.09
CA ASP A 34 -3.85 1.94 0.38
C ASP A 34 -3.18 3.31 0.25
N LEU A 35 -1.89 3.41 0.56
CA LEU A 35 -1.13 4.65 0.42
C LEU A 35 -1.10 5.11 -1.04
N LYS A 36 -0.80 4.20 -1.98
CA LYS A 36 -0.75 4.52 -3.42
C LYS A 36 -2.13 4.91 -3.96
N ALA A 37 -3.17 4.17 -3.57
CA ALA A 37 -4.55 4.51 -3.94
C ALA A 37 -4.93 5.90 -3.44
N PHE A 38 -4.54 6.24 -2.21
CA PHE A 38 -4.79 7.55 -1.63
C PHE A 38 -4.02 8.67 -2.35
N GLN A 39 -2.74 8.46 -2.69
CA GLN A 39 -1.97 9.41 -3.51
C GLN A 39 -2.63 9.68 -4.87
N ASN A 40 -3.11 8.64 -5.55
CA ASN A 40 -3.83 8.79 -6.81
C ASN A 40 -5.15 9.54 -6.62
N LYS A 41 -5.85 9.31 -5.51
CA LYS A 41 -7.06 10.06 -5.16
C LYS A 41 -6.78 11.55 -4.94
N ILE A 42 -5.69 11.90 -4.27
CA ILE A 42 -5.26 13.30 -4.08
C ILE A 42 -4.95 13.95 -5.43
N ARG A 43 -4.21 13.29 -6.32
CA ARG A 43 -3.92 13.79 -7.69
C ARG A 43 -5.20 14.02 -8.49
N LEU A 44 -6.15 13.09 -8.38
CA LEU A 44 -7.44 13.25 -9.04
C LEU A 44 -8.17 14.48 -8.49
N TRP A 45 -8.22 14.64 -7.16
CA TRP A 45 -8.83 15.79 -6.53
C TRP A 45 -8.17 17.11 -6.91
N GLU A 46 -6.83 17.16 -6.97
CA GLU A 46 -6.07 18.33 -7.42
C GLU A 46 -6.47 18.71 -8.85
N ALA A 47 -6.52 17.74 -9.77
CA ALA A 47 -6.94 17.98 -11.15
C ALA A 47 -8.39 18.47 -11.24
N GLN A 48 -9.30 17.92 -10.43
CA GLN A 48 -10.68 18.39 -10.35
C GLN A 48 -10.74 19.85 -9.86
N MET A 49 -9.97 20.20 -8.82
CA MET A 49 -9.87 21.58 -8.33
C MET A 49 -9.34 22.52 -9.41
N LEU A 50 -8.25 22.16 -10.09
CA LEU A 50 -7.68 22.98 -11.18
C LEU A 50 -8.67 23.20 -12.34
N SER A 51 -9.55 22.22 -12.61
CA SER A 51 -10.63 22.37 -13.60
C SER A 51 -11.86 23.12 -13.11
N GLY A 52 -11.88 23.55 -11.85
CA GLY A 52 -13.06 24.17 -11.23
C GLY A 52 -14.25 23.21 -11.06
N ASN A 53 -13.98 21.90 -10.94
CA ASN A 53 -15.02 20.87 -10.85
C ASN A 53 -15.19 20.38 -9.41
N SER A 54 -16.34 20.69 -8.81
CA SER A 54 -16.72 20.22 -7.47
C SER A 54 -17.81 19.14 -7.49
N TYR A 55 -18.11 18.50 -8.64
CA TYR A 55 -19.22 17.55 -8.79
C TYR A 55 -19.20 16.40 -7.75
N HIS A 56 -18.02 15.87 -7.45
CA HIS A 56 -17.85 14.80 -6.46
C HIS A 56 -17.67 15.30 -5.02
N PHE A 57 -17.71 16.61 -4.80
CA PHE A 57 -17.59 17.27 -3.51
C PHE A 57 -18.91 17.96 -3.18
N THR A 58 -19.95 17.18 -2.85
CA THR A 58 -21.32 17.68 -2.67
C THR A 58 -21.45 18.79 -1.63
N THR A 59 -20.63 18.77 -0.58
CA THR A 59 -20.57 19.86 0.41
C THR A 59 -19.85 21.10 -0.13
N LEU A 60 -18.87 20.93 -1.01
CA LEU A 60 -18.18 22.06 -1.61
C LEU A 60 -19.04 22.71 -2.70
N SER A 61 -19.77 21.92 -3.49
CA SER A 61 -20.55 22.39 -4.63
C SER A 61 -21.72 23.29 -4.28
N VAL A 62 -22.17 23.31 -3.01
CA VAL A 62 -23.22 24.24 -2.54
C VAL A 62 -22.69 25.64 -2.22
N HIS A 63 -21.38 25.84 -2.19
CA HIS A 63 -20.78 27.14 -1.88
C HIS A 63 -20.60 27.97 -3.15
N GLU A 64 -20.91 29.25 -3.05
CA GLU A 64 -20.55 30.23 -4.08
C GLU A 64 -19.09 30.68 -3.88
N ASN A 65 -18.42 31.08 -4.97
CA ASN A 65 -17.04 31.61 -4.96
C ASN A 65 -15.98 30.64 -4.38
N ILE A 66 -16.02 29.38 -4.80
CA ILE A 66 -15.06 28.35 -4.38
C ILE A 66 -13.63 28.75 -4.78
N ALA A 67 -12.71 28.74 -3.80
CA ALA A 67 -11.29 29.04 -4.00
C ALA A 67 -10.51 27.84 -4.56
N TYR A 68 -10.92 27.37 -5.74
CA TYR A 68 -10.37 26.17 -6.40
C TYR A 68 -8.83 26.14 -6.47
N ALA A 69 -8.22 27.26 -6.85
CA ALA A 69 -6.75 27.34 -6.95
C ALA A 69 -6.05 27.13 -5.61
N GLN A 70 -6.63 27.61 -4.50
CA GLN A 70 -6.06 27.41 -3.17
C GLN A 70 -6.17 25.95 -2.75
N TYR A 71 -7.32 25.30 -2.99
CA TYR A 71 -7.48 23.88 -2.68
C TYR A 71 -6.55 22.98 -3.52
N ALA A 72 -6.33 23.31 -4.79
CA ALA A 72 -5.36 22.60 -5.61
C ALA A 72 -3.94 22.70 -5.02
N GLU A 73 -3.52 23.89 -4.60
CA GLU A 73 -2.20 24.08 -3.99
C GLU A 73 -2.06 23.32 -2.67
N GLU A 74 -3.07 23.33 -1.80
CA GLU A 74 -3.06 22.55 -0.56
C GLU A 74 -2.96 21.03 -0.83
N LEU A 75 -3.67 20.52 -1.84
CA LEU A 75 -3.60 19.11 -2.23
C LEU A 75 -2.22 18.74 -2.79
N LYS A 76 -1.60 19.64 -3.56
CA LYS A 76 -0.25 19.47 -4.07
C LYS A 76 0.78 19.45 -2.93
N LEU A 77 0.71 20.42 -2.01
CA LEU A 77 1.58 20.46 -0.83
C LEU A 77 1.42 19.21 0.01
N LEU A 78 0.18 18.73 0.21
CA LEU A 78 -0.08 17.48 0.88
C LEU A 78 0.62 16.31 0.19
N LEU A 79 0.52 16.20 -1.14
CA LEU A 79 1.18 15.16 -1.93
C LEU A 79 2.71 15.22 -1.83
N GLU A 80 3.30 16.42 -1.82
CA GLU A 80 4.74 16.63 -1.67
C GLU A 80 5.28 16.15 -0.31
N GLN A 81 4.44 16.08 0.72
CA GLN A 81 4.83 15.52 2.03
C GLN A 81 4.89 13.99 2.04
N PHE A 82 4.25 13.29 1.11
CA PHE A 82 4.15 11.82 1.15
C PHE A 82 5.50 11.11 1.12
N PRO A 83 6.42 11.42 0.20
CA PRO A 83 7.69 10.71 0.13
C PRO A 83 8.53 10.83 1.41
N ASN A 84 8.35 11.91 2.17
CA ASN A 84 9.05 12.14 3.43
C ASN A 84 8.34 11.44 4.60
N ARG A 85 7.01 11.50 4.67
CA ARG A 85 6.21 10.91 5.76
C ARG A 85 6.09 9.40 5.68
N PHE A 86 6.15 8.85 4.47
CA PHE A 86 5.97 7.42 4.20
C PHE A 86 7.21 6.82 3.50
N ASN A 87 8.38 7.38 3.76
CA ASN A 87 9.62 6.90 3.16
C ASN A 87 9.90 5.43 3.48
N ASP A 88 9.48 4.98 4.65
CA ASP A 88 9.65 3.61 5.15
C ASP A 88 8.93 2.57 4.29
N PHE A 89 7.94 2.99 3.49
CA PHE A 89 7.16 2.09 2.62
C PHE A 89 7.70 1.97 1.19
N LYS A 90 8.78 2.69 0.84
CA LYS A 90 9.37 2.63 -0.51
C LYS A 90 10.08 1.30 -0.81
N SER A 91 10.48 0.54 0.20
CA SER A 91 11.23 -0.71 0.03
C SER A 91 10.42 -1.88 -0.53
N MET A 92 9.09 -1.74 -0.70
CA MET A 92 8.21 -2.80 -1.22
C MET A 92 7.52 -2.44 -2.55
N GLU A 93 7.97 -1.42 -3.27
CA GLU A 93 7.35 -1.00 -4.55
C GLU A 93 7.34 -2.14 -5.59
N ASP A 94 8.40 -2.97 -5.63
CA ASP A 94 8.50 -4.12 -6.54
C ASP A 94 7.49 -5.25 -6.23
N CYS A 95 7.04 -5.37 -4.97
CA CYS A 95 6.09 -6.40 -4.56
C CYS A 95 4.65 -6.10 -5.01
N PHE A 96 4.31 -4.84 -5.34
CA PHE A 96 2.97 -4.42 -5.76
C PHE A 96 2.49 -5.16 -7.00
N ASN A 97 3.37 -5.38 -7.99
CA ASN A 97 3.03 -6.05 -9.24
C ASN A 97 2.61 -7.52 -9.02
N LEU A 98 3.05 -8.16 -7.94
CA LEU A 98 2.77 -9.57 -7.68
C LEU A 98 1.29 -9.83 -7.37
N PHE A 99 0.66 -8.99 -6.53
CA PHE A 99 -0.73 -9.20 -6.10
C PHE A 99 -1.73 -8.21 -6.71
N ALA A 100 -1.29 -7.06 -7.26
CA ALA A 100 -2.19 -6.15 -7.97
C ALA A 100 -2.67 -6.73 -9.31
N SER A 101 -1.93 -7.69 -9.87
CA SER A 101 -2.27 -8.38 -11.12
C SER A 101 -1.96 -9.87 -10.98
N PRO A 102 -2.74 -10.63 -10.18
CA PRO A 102 -2.47 -12.05 -9.88
C PRO A 102 -2.38 -12.92 -11.15
N THR A 103 -3.03 -12.50 -12.23
CA THR A 103 -3.05 -13.18 -13.53
C THR A 103 -1.90 -12.79 -14.45
N GLU A 104 -1.22 -11.68 -14.19
CA GLU A 104 -0.10 -11.16 -15.01
C GLU A 104 1.26 -11.32 -14.31
N SER A 105 1.26 -11.67 -13.02
CA SER A 105 2.48 -11.77 -12.23
C SER A 105 3.19 -13.10 -12.44
N ASP A 106 4.49 -13.04 -12.72
CA ASP A 106 5.33 -14.24 -12.83
C ASP A 106 5.69 -14.73 -11.42
N VAL A 107 4.91 -15.70 -10.93
CA VAL A 107 5.09 -16.36 -9.64
C VAL A 107 6.53 -16.90 -9.48
N GLN A 108 7.22 -17.25 -10.56
CA GLN A 108 8.60 -17.76 -10.49
C GLN A 108 9.62 -16.66 -10.17
N ASN A 109 9.33 -15.40 -10.51
CA ASN A 109 10.19 -14.25 -10.22
C ASN A 109 9.85 -13.57 -8.88
N ALA A 110 8.79 -14.00 -8.21
CA ALA A 110 8.44 -13.50 -6.90
C ALA A 110 9.45 -13.96 -5.83
N PRO A 111 9.64 -13.19 -4.74
CA PRO A 111 10.39 -13.65 -3.58
C PRO A 111 9.89 -15.02 -3.11
N ILE A 112 10.81 -15.97 -2.87
CA ILE A 112 10.50 -17.38 -2.54
C ILE A 112 9.44 -17.54 -1.44
N HIS A 113 9.42 -16.65 -0.44
CA HIS A 113 8.47 -16.71 0.67
C HIS A 113 7.03 -16.28 0.29
N LEU A 114 6.83 -15.62 -0.86
CA LEU A 114 5.53 -15.13 -1.35
C LEU A 114 4.99 -15.94 -2.54
N GLN A 115 5.79 -16.83 -3.13
CA GLN A 115 5.40 -17.61 -4.32
C GLN A 115 4.13 -18.45 -4.09
N MET A 116 3.89 -18.91 -2.86
CA MET A 116 2.73 -19.73 -2.50
C MET A 116 1.51 -18.90 -2.03
N GLU A 117 1.64 -17.57 -1.92
CA GLU A 117 0.54 -16.68 -1.51
C GLU A 117 -0.20 -16.06 -2.71
N SER A 118 0.26 -16.35 -3.93
CA SER A 118 -0.40 -15.95 -5.17
C SER A 118 -1.66 -16.81 -5.39
N VAL A 119 -2.81 -16.18 -5.66
CA VAL A 119 -4.13 -16.83 -5.84
C VAL A 119 -4.25 -17.52 -7.20
#